data_AF-A0A7X7F9M7-F1
#
_entry.id   AF-A0A7X7F9M7-F1
#
_cell.length_a   1.000
_cell.length_b   1.000
_cell.length_c   1.000
_cell.angle_alpha   90.00
_cell.angle_beta   90.00
_cell.angle_gamma   90.00
#
_symmetry.space_group_name_H-M   'P 1'
#
loop_
_entity.id
_entity.type
_entity.pdbx_description
1 polymer ?
#
loop_
_entity_poly.entity_id
_entity_poly.type
_entity_poly.pdbx_seq_one_letter_code
_entity_poly.pdbx_strand_id
1 'polypeptide(L)'
;MTWDFDGVNGLPDTVAGWIQTADYTGTVTFPVVYSGAFTNFTVTGDVLIDGGKWTHTANDAAQVYRLRSTIGGDLSIGSSGSINVRYMGYAQGKYPSGGQLGVHGGARGDFTKVYGNVYAPEDIGAGGANYAGGGAVWLEVVGAVEVNGTITANSYETTNSYDDGSSGAGGSIYIRGSSLSGSGKITASASQGTDSGYGASGGRIAIVLTEATTLGFSANSILAYGGNGGATGRSAASGTYANGSSVFTEGFVTDSLGGGSLVVTGLLTLITIR
;
A
#
# COMPACT_ATOMS: atom_id res chain seq x y z
N MET A 1 -29.01 -1.45 6.79
CA MET A 1 -28.32 -0.22 6.37
C MET A 1 -29.11 0.36 5.20
N THR A 2 -29.89 1.42 5.44
CA THR A 2 -30.61 2.18 4.41
C THR A 2 -29.69 3.28 3.92
N TRP A 3 -29.34 3.24 2.64
CA TRP A 3 -28.55 4.28 1.99
C TRP A 3 -29.50 5.35 1.45
N ASP A 4 -29.25 6.61 1.83
CA ASP A 4 -29.85 7.79 1.19
C ASP A 4 -28.91 8.25 0.06
N PHE A 5 -29.47 8.47 -1.13
CA PHE A 5 -28.76 8.52 -2.39
C PHE A 5 -28.43 9.96 -2.78
N ASP A 6 -27.16 10.37 -2.68
CA ASP A 6 -26.62 11.56 -3.36
C ASP A 6 -25.16 11.37 -3.81
N GLY A 7 -24.81 10.17 -4.27
CA GLY A 7 -23.43 9.74 -4.47
C GLY A 7 -23.07 9.15 -5.84
N VAL A 8 -21.77 9.08 -6.16
CA VAL A 8 -21.27 8.39 -7.36
C VAL A 8 -21.57 6.90 -7.23
N ASN A 9 -22.35 6.34 -8.18
CA ASN A 9 -22.86 4.96 -8.12
C ASN A 9 -23.66 4.63 -6.84
N GLY A 10 -24.28 5.63 -6.21
CA GLY A 10 -25.09 5.46 -5.00
C GLY A 10 -24.31 5.48 -3.67
N LEU A 11 -23.00 5.78 -3.70
CA LEU A 11 -22.16 6.00 -2.50
C LEU A 11 -21.97 7.50 -2.28
N PRO A 12 -22.55 8.12 -1.22
CA PRO A 12 -22.31 9.51 -0.89
C PRO A 12 -20.81 9.76 -0.71
N ASP A 13 -20.34 10.95 -1.10
CA ASP A 13 -18.94 11.32 -0.94
C ASP A 13 -18.55 11.54 0.53
N THR A 14 -19.54 11.81 1.38
CA THR A 14 -19.42 12.05 2.81
C THR A 14 -20.46 11.28 3.62
N VAL A 15 -20.06 10.65 4.72
CA VAL A 15 -20.95 9.99 5.68
C VAL A 15 -20.59 10.36 7.12
N ALA A 16 -21.56 10.23 8.04
CA ALA A 16 -21.34 10.57 9.44
C ALA A 16 -20.43 9.58 10.19
N GLY A 17 -20.49 8.30 9.80
CA GLY A 17 -19.73 7.20 10.40
C GLY A 17 -19.83 5.96 9.51
N TRP A 18 -18.97 4.98 9.73
CA TRP A 18 -18.95 3.75 8.95
C TRP A 18 -18.81 2.52 9.84
N ILE A 19 -19.63 1.49 9.59
CA ILE A 19 -19.55 0.21 10.31
C ILE A 19 -19.70 -0.95 9.33
N GLN A 20 -18.67 -1.80 9.27
CA GLN A 20 -18.76 -3.20 8.83
C GLN A 20 -18.52 -4.10 10.05
N THR A 21 -19.52 -4.88 10.44
CA THR A 21 -19.39 -5.85 11.53
C THR A 21 -18.56 -7.06 11.08
N ALA A 22 -18.09 -7.89 12.02
CA ALA A 22 -17.39 -9.13 11.71
C ALA A 22 -18.15 -10.08 10.76
N ASP A 23 -19.49 -10.04 10.78
CA ASP A 23 -20.34 -10.87 9.90
C ASP A 23 -20.37 -10.37 8.45
N TYR A 24 -20.01 -9.11 8.21
CA TYR A 24 -19.93 -8.59 6.85
C TYR A 24 -18.71 -9.20 6.15
N THR A 25 -18.92 -9.96 5.08
CA THR A 25 -17.84 -10.61 4.30
C THR A 25 -17.65 -9.99 2.91
N GLY A 26 -18.40 -8.92 2.62
CA GLY A 26 -18.45 -8.29 1.29
C GLY A 26 -17.23 -7.44 0.96
N THR A 27 -17.29 -6.87 -0.25
CA THR A 27 -16.30 -5.91 -0.77
C THR A 27 -16.98 -4.59 -1.04
N VAL A 28 -16.41 -3.52 -0.50
CA VAL A 28 -16.79 -2.13 -0.77
C VAL A 28 -15.74 -1.54 -1.69
N THR A 29 -16.12 -1.23 -2.92
CA THR A 29 -15.21 -0.68 -3.94
C THR A 29 -15.46 0.81 -4.09
N PHE A 30 -14.45 1.61 -3.76
CA PHE A 30 -14.49 3.07 -3.92
C PHE A 30 -13.93 3.47 -5.29
N PRO A 31 -14.71 4.15 -6.15
CA PRO A 31 -14.23 4.69 -7.42
C PRO A 31 -13.50 6.03 -7.23
N VAL A 32 -12.68 6.16 -6.19
CA VAL A 32 -11.96 7.40 -5.89
C VAL A 32 -10.84 7.61 -6.92
N VAL A 33 -10.81 8.79 -7.53
CA VAL A 33 -9.88 9.15 -8.61
C VAL A 33 -8.77 10.10 -8.13
N TYR A 34 -7.63 10.13 -8.82
CA TYR A 34 -6.59 11.13 -8.53
C TYR A 34 -7.03 12.56 -8.86
N SER A 35 -7.84 12.71 -9.92
CA SER A 35 -8.37 14.00 -10.39
C SER A 35 -9.78 13.81 -10.93
N GLY A 36 -10.68 14.75 -10.64
CA GLY A 36 -12.07 14.72 -11.10
C GLY A 36 -13.04 15.00 -9.96
N ALA A 37 -14.26 14.45 -10.07
CA ALA A 37 -15.35 14.76 -9.15
C ALA A 37 -15.26 14.06 -7.79
N PHE A 38 -14.73 12.83 -7.72
CA PHE A 38 -14.69 12.03 -6.49
C PHE A 38 -13.26 11.66 -6.11
N THR A 39 -12.54 12.63 -5.54
CA THR A 39 -11.11 12.48 -5.21
C THR A 39 -10.83 12.04 -3.78
N ASN A 40 -11.86 12.03 -2.93
CA ASN A 40 -11.76 11.66 -1.52
C ASN A 40 -13.12 11.17 -1.02
N PHE A 41 -13.13 10.06 -0.28
CA PHE A 41 -14.27 9.67 0.54
C PHE A 41 -14.11 10.26 1.94
N THR A 42 -15.17 10.83 2.50
CA THR A 42 -15.12 11.49 3.81
C THR A 42 -16.00 10.76 4.82
N VAL A 43 -15.45 10.45 5.99
CA VAL A 43 -16.23 10.00 7.15
C VAL A 43 -16.02 11.01 8.26
N THR A 44 -17.06 11.70 8.71
CA THR A 44 -16.89 12.79 9.70
C THR A 44 -16.65 12.28 11.12
N GLY A 45 -17.05 11.05 11.41
CA GLY A 45 -16.82 10.36 12.68
C GLY A 45 -15.95 9.12 12.49
N ASP A 46 -16.29 8.05 13.20
CA ASP A 46 -15.47 6.84 13.26
C ASP A 46 -15.72 5.88 12.10
N VAL A 47 -14.70 5.09 11.79
CA VAL A 47 -14.76 3.97 10.85
C VAL A 47 -14.40 2.67 11.56
N LEU A 48 -15.34 1.72 11.54
CA LEU A 48 -15.10 0.34 11.93
C LEU A 48 -15.17 -0.58 10.71
N ILE A 49 -14.09 -1.31 10.44
CA ILE A 49 -14.02 -2.42 9.47
C ILE A 49 -13.66 -3.68 10.24
N ASP A 50 -14.64 -4.33 10.86
CA ASP A 50 -14.44 -5.55 11.64
C ASP A 50 -14.56 -6.82 10.78
N GLY A 51 -15.21 -6.71 9.62
CA GLY A 51 -15.33 -7.77 8.62
C GLY A 51 -15.29 -7.24 7.18
N GLY A 52 -14.91 -8.10 6.23
CA GLY A 52 -14.94 -7.80 4.79
C GLY A 52 -13.82 -6.86 4.38
N LYS A 53 -13.99 -6.14 3.26
CA LYS A 53 -12.93 -5.25 2.77
C LYS A 53 -13.37 -3.96 2.11
N TRP A 54 -12.55 -2.92 2.30
CA TRP A 54 -12.49 -1.75 1.41
C TRP A 54 -11.46 -1.98 0.30
N THR A 55 -11.75 -1.51 -0.91
CA THR A 55 -10.83 -1.53 -2.06
C THR A 55 -11.12 -0.36 -3.01
N HIS A 56 -10.31 -0.20 -4.06
CA HIS A 56 -10.61 0.73 -5.14
C HIS A 56 -10.70 0.01 -6.48
N THR A 57 -11.30 0.68 -7.48
CA THR A 57 -11.39 0.17 -8.85
C THR A 57 -9.99 -0.13 -9.40
N ALA A 58 -9.80 -1.26 -10.07
CA ALA A 58 -8.53 -1.61 -10.69
C ALA A 58 -8.10 -0.57 -11.72
N ASN A 59 -6.79 -0.27 -11.76
CA ASN A 59 -6.19 0.52 -12.83
C ASN A 59 -5.79 -0.37 -14.02
N ASP A 60 -5.50 0.27 -15.14
CA ASP A 60 -4.94 -0.38 -16.33
C ASP A 60 -3.61 0.28 -16.74
N ALA A 61 -3.58 1.02 -17.86
CA ALA A 61 -2.37 1.67 -18.35
C ALA A 61 -2.09 3.04 -17.71
N ALA A 62 -3.03 3.58 -16.94
CA ALA A 62 -2.94 4.90 -16.33
C ALA A 62 -3.30 4.86 -14.84
N GLN A 63 -2.70 5.77 -14.08
CA GLN A 63 -3.00 6.00 -12.67
C GLN A 63 -4.28 6.84 -12.56
N VAL A 64 -5.43 6.16 -12.46
CA VAL A 64 -6.76 6.76 -12.45
C VAL A 64 -7.39 6.65 -11.06
N TYR A 65 -7.32 5.48 -10.44
CA TYR A 65 -8.00 5.16 -9.19
C TYR A 65 -7.03 4.88 -8.05
N ARG A 66 -7.45 5.27 -6.84
CA ARG A 66 -6.81 4.94 -5.57
C ARG A 66 -7.88 4.81 -4.49
N LEU A 67 -7.54 4.26 -3.34
CA LEU A 67 -8.35 4.42 -2.15
C LEU A 67 -7.84 5.64 -1.38
N ARG A 68 -8.66 6.70 -1.28
CA ARG A 68 -8.35 7.87 -0.44
C ARG A 68 -9.52 8.19 0.46
N SER A 69 -9.26 8.28 1.76
CA SER A 69 -10.27 8.59 2.77
C SER A 69 -9.78 9.62 3.78
N THR A 70 -10.67 10.54 4.17
CA THR A 70 -10.50 11.43 5.32
C THR A 70 -11.46 11.01 6.41
N ILE A 71 -10.95 10.72 7.61
CA ILE A 71 -11.70 10.20 8.76
C ILE A 71 -11.57 11.18 9.92
N GLY A 72 -12.69 11.75 10.35
CA GLY A 72 -12.74 12.75 11.41
C GLY A 72 -12.64 12.20 12.83
N GLY A 73 -12.91 10.90 13.01
CA GLY A 73 -12.73 10.17 14.26
C GLY A 73 -11.62 9.12 14.18
N ASP A 74 -11.86 7.97 14.82
CA ASP A 74 -10.94 6.83 14.86
C ASP A 74 -11.16 5.89 13.67
N LEU A 75 -10.11 5.15 13.29
CA LEU A 75 -10.16 4.03 12.35
C LEU A 75 -9.80 2.74 13.07
N SER A 76 -10.74 1.80 13.15
CA SER A 76 -10.51 0.45 13.68
C SER A 76 -10.72 -0.61 12.58
N ILE A 77 -9.70 -1.42 12.33
CA ILE A 77 -9.75 -2.59 11.45
C ILE A 77 -9.63 -3.85 12.30
N GLY A 78 -10.73 -4.55 12.51
CA GLY A 78 -10.78 -5.81 13.25
C GLY A 78 -10.07 -6.96 12.53
N SER A 79 -9.84 -8.07 13.21
CA SER A 79 -9.04 -9.19 12.70
C SER A 79 -9.58 -9.82 11.41
N SER A 80 -10.89 -9.71 11.16
CA SER A 80 -11.54 -10.20 9.94
C SER A 80 -11.78 -9.11 8.89
N GLY A 81 -11.44 -7.86 9.22
CA GLY A 81 -11.57 -6.70 8.35
C GLY A 81 -10.29 -6.39 7.59
N SER A 82 -10.43 -5.70 6.46
CA SER A 82 -9.26 -5.26 5.70
C SER A 82 -9.50 -4.02 4.83
N ILE A 83 -8.41 -3.31 4.57
CA ILE A 83 -8.27 -2.45 3.40
C ILE A 83 -7.35 -3.18 2.43
N ASN A 84 -7.87 -3.61 1.29
CA ASN A 84 -7.16 -4.51 0.39
C ASN A 84 -7.22 -4.01 -1.04
N VAL A 85 -6.13 -3.38 -1.48
CA VAL A 85 -5.92 -2.84 -2.84
C VAL A 85 -4.86 -3.64 -3.58
N ARG A 86 -4.74 -4.93 -3.26
CA ARG A 86 -3.84 -5.84 -3.95
C ARG A 86 -4.18 -5.89 -5.43
N TYR A 87 -3.15 -5.76 -6.26
CA TYR A 87 -3.22 -5.98 -7.71
C TYR A 87 -4.05 -4.91 -8.44
N MET A 88 -4.34 -3.80 -7.76
CA MET A 88 -5.13 -2.68 -8.28
C MET A 88 -4.25 -1.58 -8.89
N GLY A 89 -2.95 -1.81 -9.01
CA GLY A 89 -2.02 -0.87 -9.64
C GLY A 89 -2.01 -0.99 -11.16
N TYR A 90 -0.88 -0.62 -11.79
CA TYR A 90 -0.75 -0.79 -13.23
C TYR A 90 -0.94 -2.26 -13.61
N ALA A 91 -1.72 -2.49 -14.67
CA ALA A 91 -1.95 -3.84 -15.19
C ALA A 91 -0.67 -4.48 -15.73
N GLN A 92 -0.76 -5.78 -16.02
CA GLN A 92 0.32 -6.54 -16.67
C GLN A 92 0.91 -5.78 -17.87
N GLY A 93 2.24 -5.69 -17.93
CA GLY A 93 2.97 -5.03 -19.01
C GLY A 93 2.89 -3.51 -18.98
N LYS A 94 2.24 -2.90 -17.96
CA LYS A 94 2.05 -1.46 -17.82
C LYS A 94 2.87 -0.90 -16.68
N TYR A 95 3.31 0.34 -16.84
CA TYR A 95 4.13 1.09 -15.89
C TYR A 95 4.04 2.58 -16.24
N PRO A 96 4.39 3.50 -15.32
CA PRO A 96 4.36 4.93 -15.61
C PRO A 96 5.41 5.31 -16.66
N SER A 97 5.20 6.46 -17.31
CA SER A 97 6.21 7.05 -18.20
C SER A 97 7.54 7.23 -17.47
N GLY A 98 8.65 6.80 -18.11
CA GLY A 98 9.98 6.82 -17.50
C GLY A 98 10.25 5.69 -16.50
N GLY A 99 9.24 4.91 -16.11
CA GLY A 99 9.35 3.77 -15.22
C GLY A 99 9.81 2.48 -15.91
N GLN A 100 9.70 1.37 -15.20
CA GLN A 100 10.06 0.03 -15.66
C GLN A 100 9.10 -1.01 -15.08
N LEU A 101 8.94 -2.14 -15.77
CA LEU A 101 8.18 -3.29 -15.28
C LEU A 101 8.66 -3.77 -13.90
N GLY A 102 7.70 -3.98 -13.00
CA GLY A 102 7.95 -4.47 -11.64
C GLY A 102 8.88 -3.58 -10.82
N VAL A 103 8.89 -2.27 -11.09
CA VAL A 103 9.62 -1.24 -10.34
C VAL A 103 8.62 -0.27 -9.71
N HIS A 104 8.86 0.15 -8.47
CA HIS A 104 8.15 1.23 -7.80
C HIS A 104 9.00 1.79 -6.66
N GLY A 105 8.92 1.19 -5.47
CA GLY A 105 9.68 1.62 -4.28
C GLY A 105 11.17 1.29 -4.35
N GLY A 106 11.58 0.32 -5.16
CA GLY A 106 12.98 -0.05 -5.39
C GLY A 106 13.23 -0.45 -6.84
N ALA A 107 14.45 -0.86 -7.18
CA ALA A 107 14.81 -1.16 -8.57
C ALA A 107 15.72 -2.38 -8.75
N ARG A 108 15.85 -2.80 -10.02
CA ARG A 108 16.68 -3.91 -10.49
C ARG A 108 18.05 -3.43 -11.00
N GLY A 109 18.74 -2.62 -10.21
CA GLY A 109 20.05 -2.06 -10.58
C GLY A 109 20.00 -0.75 -11.37
N ASP A 110 18.83 -0.31 -11.84
CA ASP A 110 18.63 1.05 -12.38
C ASP A 110 17.68 1.84 -11.48
N PHE A 111 18.25 2.59 -10.54
CA PHE A 111 17.50 3.40 -9.59
C PHE A 111 16.83 4.63 -10.23
N THR A 112 17.16 4.98 -11.48
CA THR A 112 16.47 6.08 -12.19
C THR A 112 15.03 5.73 -12.55
N LYS A 113 14.65 4.45 -12.44
CA LYS A 113 13.30 3.94 -12.71
C LYS A 113 12.39 3.94 -11.48
N VAL A 114 12.95 4.12 -10.29
CA VAL A 114 12.21 4.28 -9.04
C VAL A 114 11.39 5.55 -9.13
N TYR A 115 10.13 5.51 -8.69
CA TYR A 115 9.22 6.65 -8.75
C TYR A 115 8.33 6.76 -7.52
N GLY A 116 7.64 7.89 -7.43
CA GLY A 116 6.74 8.24 -6.35
C GLY A 116 7.41 8.89 -5.16
N ASN A 117 6.60 9.49 -4.30
CA ASN A 117 7.06 10.20 -3.12
C ASN A 117 7.20 9.25 -1.93
N VAL A 118 8.34 9.30 -1.26
CA VAL A 118 8.61 8.52 -0.06
C VAL A 118 7.87 9.03 1.18
N TYR A 119 7.69 10.36 1.28
CA TYR A 119 7.04 11.02 2.42
C TYR A 119 5.52 11.04 2.32
N ALA A 120 5.02 10.93 1.10
CA ALA A 120 3.61 10.97 0.75
C ALA A 120 3.33 9.98 -0.39
N PRO A 121 3.56 8.67 -0.20
CA PRO A 121 3.36 7.68 -1.24
C PRO A 121 1.90 7.59 -1.62
N GLU A 122 1.61 8.02 -2.84
CA GLU A 122 0.28 7.88 -3.44
C GLU A 122 0.32 7.14 -4.77
N ASP A 123 1.49 6.89 -5.36
CA ASP A 123 1.57 6.28 -6.69
C ASP A 123 1.32 4.77 -6.66
N ILE A 124 0.65 4.26 -7.68
CA ILE A 124 0.38 2.82 -7.79
C ILE A 124 1.62 2.06 -8.28
N GLY A 125 1.73 0.79 -7.90
CA GLY A 125 2.83 -0.08 -8.30
C GLY A 125 2.77 -0.45 -9.78
N ALA A 126 3.93 -0.53 -10.44
CA ALA A 126 4.04 -0.95 -11.83
C ALA A 126 3.65 -2.42 -12.00
N GLY A 127 3.03 -2.75 -13.13
CA GLY A 127 2.86 -4.12 -13.56
C GLY A 127 4.20 -4.76 -13.89
N GLY A 128 4.27 -6.07 -13.68
CA GLY A 128 5.31 -6.93 -14.20
C GLY A 128 4.97 -7.42 -15.60
N ALA A 129 5.80 -8.29 -16.15
CA ALA A 129 5.54 -8.90 -17.45
C ALA A 129 4.21 -9.67 -17.47
N ASN A 130 3.86 -10.33 -16.35
CA ASN A 130 2.69 -11.22 -16.25
C ASN A 130 1.63 -10.82 -15.23
N TYR A 131 1.91 -9.82 -14.40
CA TYR A 131 1.20 -9.63 -13.15
C TYR A 131 1.03 -8.15 -12.83
N ALA A 132 -0.15 -7.76 -12.34
CA ALA A 132 -0.42 -6.37 -11.98
C ALA A 132 0.34 -5.95 -10.71
N GLY A 133 0.65 -4.65 -10.64
CA GLY A 133 1.21 -4.01 -9.44
C GLY A 133 0.16 -3.75 -8.36
N GLY A 134 0.61 -3.36 -7.17
CA GLY A 134 -0.27 -3.00 -6.07
C GLY A 134 -0.95 -1.63 -6.26
N GLY A 135 -2.17 -1.48 -5.72
CA GLY A 135 -2.90 -0.21 -5.72
C GLY A 135 -2.34 0.82 -4.73
N ALA A 136 -3.10 1.88 -4.47
CA ALA A 136 -2.70 2.93 -3.53
C ALA A 136 -3.77 3.15 -2.44
N VAL A 137 -3.31 3.32 -1.21
CA VAL A 137 -4.12 3.67 -0.03
C VAL A 137 -3.60 4.99 0.53
N TRP A 138 -4.50 5.95 0.77
CA TRP A 138 -4.22 7.20 1.44
C TRP A 138 -5.26 7.44 2.52
N LEU A 139 -4.85 7.41 3.79
CA LEU A 139 -5.72 7.61 4.94
C LEU A 139 -5.28 8.84 5.72
N GLU A 140 -6.14 9.84 5.82
CA GLU A 140 -6.01 10.97 6.74
C GLU A 140 -6.97 10.74 7.90
N VAL A 141 -6.47 10.25 9.04
CA VAL A 141 -7.28 9.99 10.24
C VAL A 141 -6.94 11.06 11.27
N VAL A 142 -7.95 11.72 11.83
CA VAL A 142 -7.76 12.70 12.91
C VAL A 142 -7.43 11.98 14.23
N GLY A 143 -8.17 10.90 14.51
CA GLY A 143 -8.02 10.09 15.72
C GLY A 143 -7.00 8.95 15.59
N ALA A 144 -7.18 7.93 16.43
CA ALA A 144 -6.32 6.76 16.49
C ALA A 144 -6.58 5.81 15.31
N VAL A 145 -5.53 5.11 14.89
CA VAL A 145 -5.60 4.03 13.91
C VAL A 145 -5.27 2.71 14.60
N GLU A 146 -6.24 1.81 14.68
CA GLU A 146 -6.06 0.46 15.20
C GLU A 146 -6.19 -0.56 14.07
N VAL A 147 -5.16 -1.38 13.85
CA VAL A 147 -5.13 -2.41 12.81
C VAL A 147 -4.87 -3.78 13.41
N ASN A 148 -5.92 -4.55 13.67
CA ASN A 148 -5.84 -5.97 14.02
C ASN A 148 -5.99 -6.87 12.79
N GLY A 149 -6.64 -6.37 11.73
CA GLY A 149 -6.75 -7.03 10.43
C GLY A 149 -5.58 -6.69 9.49
N THR A 150 -5.89 -6.33 8.24
CA THR A 150 -4.85 -6.03 7.24
C THR A 150 -5.10 -4.75 6.45
N ILE A 151 -4.02 -4.01 6.16
CA ILE A 151 -3.96 -2.99 5.11
C ILE A 151 -2.94 -3.49 4.09
N THR A 152 -3.35 -3.71 2.83
CA THR A 152 -2.47 -4.32 1.83
C THR A 152 -2.58 -3.70 0.44
N ALA A 153 -1.42 -3.38 -0.12
CA ALA A 153 -1.18 -2.89 -1.47
C ALA A 153 -0.13 -3.76 -2.17
N ASN A 154 -0.15 -5.08 -1.96
CA ASN A 154 0.82 -5.99 -2.57
C ASN A 154 0.54 -6.22 -4.08
N SER A 155 1.57 -6.62 -4.82
CA SER A 155 1.47 -7.04 -6.23
C SER A 155 0.90 -8.44 -6.41
N TYR A 156 0.42 -8.81 -7.61
CA TYR A 156 -0.18 -10.13 -7.89
C TYR A 156 0.71 -11.30 -7.48
N GLU A 157 0.16 -12.26 -6.73
CA GLU A 157 0.85 -13.49 -6.32
C GLU A 157 1.06 -14.41 -7.52
N THR A 158 2.31 -14.76 -7.80
CA THR A 158 2.65 -15.67 -8.89
C THR A 158 2.17 -17.08 -8.54
N THR A 159 1.25 -17.63 -9.32
CA THR A 159 0.66 -18.96 -9.07
C THR A 159 1.28 -20.06 -9.93
N ASN A 160 2.13 -19.72 -10.90
CA ASN A 160 2.70 -20.68 -11.85
C ASN A 160 4.21 -20.48 -12.01
N SER A 161 5.02 -21.51 -11.72
CA SER A 161 6.48 -21.44 -11.78
C SER A 161 7.04 -21.44 -13.21
N TYR A 162 6.23 -21.77 -14.21
CA TYR A 162 6.64 -21.91 -15.62
C TYR A 162 6.60 -20.61 -16.45
N ASP A 163 5.97 -19.55 -15.94
CA ASP A 163 5.89 -18.29 -16.68
C ASP A 163 7.19 -17.52 -16.52
N ASP A 164 7.89 -17.21 -17.60
CA ASP A 164 9.17 -16.50 -17.66
C ASP A 164 9.10 -14.99 -17.38
N GLY A 165 8.07 -14.54 -16.64
CA GLY A 165 7.78 -13.14 -16.40
C GLY A 165 8.09 -12.61 -15.00
N SER A 166 8.36 -11.30 -14.92
CA SER A 166 8.48 -10.61 -13.65
C SER A 166 7.13 -10.39 -12.97
N SER A 167 7.08 -10.46 -11.64
CA SER A 167 5.94 -10.01 -10.83
C SER A 167 5.72 -8.50 -10.95
N GLY A 168 4.54 -8.03 -10.53
CA GLY A 168 4.27 -6.60 -10.36
C GLY A 168 4.99 -6.04 -9.14
N ALA A 169 5.16 -4.72 -9.08
CA ALA A 169 5.69 -4.05 -7.90
C ALA A 169 4.62 -3.87 -6.82
N GLY A 170 5.04 -3.78 -5.57
CA GLY A 170 4.16 -3.31 -4.49
C GLY A 170 3.66 -1.88 -4.74
N GLY A 171 2.51 -1.54 -4.17
CA GLY A 171 1.85 -0.24 -4.33
C GLY A 171 2.22 0.80 -3.27
N SER A 172 1.30 1.70 -2.95
CA SER A 172 1.52 2.75 -1.95
C SER A 172 0.55 2.63 -0.77
N ILE A 173 1.02 2.88 0.44
CA ILE A 173 0.19 3.04 1.63
C ILE A 173 0.65 4.29 2.38
N TYR A 174 -0.21 5.29 2.50
CA TYR A 174 0.00 6.44 3.38
C TYR A 174 -1.06 6.42 4.48
N ILE A 175 -0.62 6.56 5.73
CA ILE A 175 -1.48 6.61 6.91
C ILE A 175 -1.05 7.81 7.76
N ARG A 176 -1.97 8.73 8.03
CA ARG A 176 -1.81 9.74 9.08
C ARG A 176 -2.84 9.48 10.18
N GLY A 177 -2.43 9.60 11.43
CA GLY A 177 -3.29 9.40 12.61
C GLY A 177 -2.68 10.01 13.87
N SER A 178 -3.47 10.15 14.94
CA SER A 178 -2.94 10.56 16.25
C SER A 178 -1.99 9.49 16.81
N SER A 179 -2.32 8.22 16.61
CA SER A 179 -1.54 7.04 17.01
C SER A 179 -1.77 5.86 16.06
N LEU A 180 -0.88 4.88 16.07
CA LEU A 180 -1.04 3.60 15.36
C LEU A 180 -0.80 2.43 16.32
N SER A 181 -1.76 1.50 16.39
CA SER A 181 -1.72 0.31 17.25
C SER A 181 -2.35 -0.91 16.58
N GLY A 182 -2.29 -2.06 17.25
CA GLY A 182 -2.90 -3.32 16.81
C GLY A 182 -1.88 -4.43 16.53
N SER A 183 -2.39 -5.62 16.23
CA SER A 183 -1.60 -6.83 16.01
C SER A 183 -1.58 -7.34 14.56
N GLY A 184 -2.20 -6.60 13.65
CA GLY A 184 -2.39 -6.94 12.25
C GLY A 184 -1.17 -6.76 11.37
N LYS A 185 -1.39 -6.52 10.07
CA LYS A 185 -0.33 -6.30 9.07
C LYS A 185 -0.61 -5.13 8.14
N ILE A 186 0.44 -4.38 7.80
CA ILE A 186 0.43 -3.30 6.80
C ILE A 186 1.47 -3.65 5.75
N THR A 187 1.05 -3.92 4.50
CA THR A 187 1.95 -4.51 3.49
C THR A 187 1.82 -3.88 2.10
N ALA A 188 2.94 -3.56 1.48
CA ALA A 188 3.07 -3.11 0.10
C ALA A 188 4.22 -3.85 -0.59
N SER A 189 4.27 -5.16 -0.46
CA SER A 189 5.33 -6.03 -0.99
C SER A 189 5.05 -6.48 -2.42
N ALA A 190 6.12 -6.77 -3.14
CA ALA A 190 6.08 -7.58 -4.34
C ALA A 190 5.99 -9.07 -4.00
N SER A 191 5.45 -9.83 -4.94
CA SER A 191 5.47 -11.29 -4.95
C SER A 191 6.81 -11.79 -5.49
N GLN A 192 7.19 -13.01 -5.13
CA GLN A 192 8.35 -13.68 -5.72
C GLN A 192 8.19 -13.78 -7.24
N GLY A 193 9.29 -13.70 -7.98
CA GLY A 193 9.34 -14.10 -9.38
C GLY A 193 9.36 -15.62 -9.51
N THR A 194 9.06 -16.08 -10.70
CA THR A 194 9.09 -17.49 -11.13
C THR A 194 10.49 -17.92 -11.56
N ASP A 195 10.71 -19.20 -11.89
CA ASP A 195 12.02 -19.86 -12.05
C ASP A 195 13.02 -19.14 -12.98
N SER A 196 12.54 -18.47 -14.03
CA SER A 196 13.33 -17.69 -14.99
C SER A 196 13.02 -16.17 -14.96
N GLY A 197 12.06 -15.75 -14.12
CA GLY A 197 11.60 -14.38 -14.01
C GLY A 197 12.44 -13.50 -13.09
N TYR A 198 12.54 -12.22 -13.43
CA TYR A 198 13.11 -11.20 -12.54
C TYR A 198 12.11 -10.90 -11.39
N GLY A 199 12.47 -10.95 -10.11
CA GLY A 199 11.50 -10.72 -9.00
C GLY A 199 11.26 -9.24 -8.65
N ALA A 200 10.05 -8.72 -8.49
CA ALA A 200 9.78 -7.26 -8.50
C ALA A 200 10.22 -6.45 -7.27
N SER A 201 10.19 -5.12 -7.36
CA SER A 201 10.45 -4.27 -6.20
C SER A 201 9.23 -4.18 -5.28
N GLY A 202 9.47 -3.94 -4.00
CA GLY A 202 8.44 -3.51 -3.09
C GLY A 202 7.82 -2.17 -3.48
N GLY A 203 6.82 -1.79 -2.73
CA GLY A 203 6.13 -0.52 -2.78
C GLY A 203 6.67 0.49 -1.79
N ARG A 204 5.82 1.43 -1.41
CA ARG A 204 6.13 2.48 -0.42
C ARG A 204 5.05 2.48 0.65
N ILE A 205 5.45 2.66 1.89
CA ILE A 205 4.53 2.83 3.02
C ILE A 205 4.94 4.12 3.72
N ALA A 206 4.03 4.94 4.24
CA ALA A 206 4.34 6.07 5.10
C ALA A 206 3.31 6.14 6.22
N ILE A 207 3.77 6.38 7.44
CA ILE A 207 2.94 6.52 8.63
C ILE A 207 3.27 7.88 9.25
N VAL A 208 2.28 8.69 9.60
CA VAL A 208 2.49 10.03 10.15
C VAL A 208 1.71 10.11 11.45
N LEU A 209 2.42 10.10 12.58
CA LEU A 209 1.79 10.18 13.89
C LEU A 209 1.77 11.64 14.34
N THR A 210 0.60 12.15 14.70
CA THR A 210 0.46 13.57 15.09
C THR A 210 0.53 13.79 16.59
N GLU A 211 0.30 12.77 17.42
CA GLU A 211 0.31 12.89 18.88
C GLU A 211 1.20 11.84 19.57
N ALA A 212 1.11 10.57 19.15
CA ALA A 212 1.88 9.50 19.75
C ALA A 212 3.38 9.68 19.53
N THR A 213 4.16 9.55 20.61
CA THR A 213 5.61 9.64 20.60
C THR A 213 6.29 8.27 20.51
N THR A 214 5.54 7.19 20.28
CA THR A 214 6.06 5.84 20.04
C THR A 214 5.18 5.12 19.01
N LEU A 215 5.78 4.19 18.26
CA LEU A 215 5.01 3.31 17.40
C LEU A 215 4.38 2.19 18.24
N GLY A 216 3.05 2.22 18.40
CA GLY A 216 2.27 1.19 19.12
C GLY A 216 2.01 -0.08 18.30
N PHE A 217 2.73 -0.24 17.18
CA PHE A 217 2.57 -1.31 16.20
C PHE A 217 3.90 -2.00 15.94
N SER A 218 3.88 -3.31 15.74
CA SER A 218 5.11 -4.06 15.44
C SER A 218 5.68 -3.62 14.09
N ALA A 219 6.91 -3.11 14.09
CA ALA A 219 7.57 -2.74 12.85
C ALA A 219 7.82 -3.95 11.92
N ASN A 220 7.92 -5.16 12.48
CA ASN A 220 8.00 -6.41 11.70
C ASN A 220 6.68 -6.78 10.99
N SER A 221 5.59 -6.09 11.31
CA SER A 221 4.29 -6.24 10.64
C SER A 221 4.06 -5.18 9.55
N ILE A 222 5.03 -4.29 9.32
CA ILE A 222 5.01 -3.28 8.26
C ILE A 222 6.00 -3.70 7.18
N LEU A 223 5.52 -4.15 6.02
CA LEU A 223 6.35 -4.86 5.03
C LEU A 223 6.20 -4.28 3.63
N ALA A 224 7.30 -3.87 3.01
CA ALA A 224 7.34 -3.40 1.62
C ALA A 224 8.48 -4.10 0.86
N TYR A 225 8.49 -5.42 0.92
CA TYR A 225 9.59 -6.23 0.38
C TYR A 225 9.58 -6.31 -1.13
N GLY A 226 10.76 -6.37 -1.74
CA GLY A 226 10.91 -6.90 -3.09
C GLY A 226 10.68 -8.41 -3.15
N GLY A 227 10.32 -8.90 -4.32
CA GLY A 227 10.31 -10.32 -4.66
C GLY A 227 11.68 -10.80 -5.15
N ASN A 228 12.07 -12.00 -4.75
CA ASN A 228 13.24 -12.67 -5.30
C ASN A 228 12.99 -13.11 -6.75
N GLY A 229 14.02 -13.12 -7.61
CA GLY A 229 13.94 -13.82 -8.90
C GLY A 229 14.01 -15.33 -8.69
N GLY A 230 13.57 -16.11 -9.68
CA GLY A 230 13.71 -17.56 -9.63
C GLY A 230 15.16 -18.05 -9.68
N ALA A 231 15.35 -19.36 -9.52
CA ALA A 231 16.66 -20.01 -9.35
C ALA A 231 17.68 -19.73 -10.48
N THR A 232 17.22 -19.29 -11.66
CA THR A 232 18.07 -18.97 -12.82
C THR A 232 18.00 -17.49 -13.24
N GLY A 233 17.14 -16.68 -12.61
CA GLY A 233 16.95 -15.26 -12.90
C GLY A 233 17.82 -14.35 -12.04
N ARG A 234 18.11 -13.13 -12.53
CA ARG A 234 18.68 -12.07 -11.68
C ARG A 234 17.55 -11.55 -10.78
N SER A 235 17.62 -11.72 -9.46
CA SER A 235 16.60 -11.11 -8.57
C SER A 235 16.58 -9.59 -8.71
N ALA A 236 15.45 -8.91 -8.43
CA ALA A 236 15.57 -7.51 -8.01
C ALA A 236 16.31 -7.55 -6.68
N ALA A 237 17.59 -7.20 -6.72
CA ALA A 237 18.54 -7.35 -5.62
C ALA A 237 18.62 -8.79 -5.08
N SER A 238 19.43 -9.64 -5.74
CA SER A 238 20.05 -10.79 -5.07
C SER A 238 21.54 -10.57 -5.08
N GLY A 239 22.12 -10.56 -3.89
CA GLY A 239 23.54 -10.83 -3.73
C GLY A 239 24.25 -10.11 -2.59
N THR A 240 23.86 -8.88 -2.22
CA THR A 240 24.65 -8.12 -1.22
C THR A 240 23.86 -7.05 -0.43
N TYR A 241 22.61 -6.78 -0.80
CA TYR A 241 21.74 -5.86 -0.05
C TYR A 241 20.58 -6.69 0.48
N ALA A 242 20.59 -6.93 1.80
CA ALA A 242 19.55 -7.69 2.50
C ALA A 242 18.16 -7.14 2.16
N ASN A 243 17.19 -8.05 1.96
CA ASN A 243 15.75 -7.84 2.08
C ASN A 243 15.35 -6.38 2.31
N GLY A 244 15.30 -5.58 1.25
CA GLY A 244 15.10 -4.13 1.36
C GLY A 244 13.70 -3.81 1.86
N SER A 245 13.52 -3.79 3.19
CA SER A 245 12.40 -3.22 3.90
C SER A 245 12.40 -1.72 3.70
N SER A 246 11.37 -1.19 3.06
CA SER A 246 11.08 0.24 3.08
C SER A 246 10.33 0.60 4.34
N VAL A 247 11.05 0.70 5.45
CA VAL A 247 10.53 1.15 6.76
C VAL A 247 11.36 2.37 7.22
N PHE A 248 11.13 3.60 6.74
CA PHE A 248 11.70 4.81 7.32
C PHE A 248 10.79 5.42 8.38
N THR A 249 11.40 5.69 9.50
CA THR A 249 10.87 6.40 10.66
C THR A 249 11.67 7.70 10.67
N GLU A 250 11.05 8.87 10.79
CA GLU A 250 11.83 10.12 10.82
C GLU A 250 12.68 10.17 12.09
N GLY A 251 13.98 10.01 11.89
CA GLY A 251 15.05 10.72 12.57
C GLY A 251 16.06 11.14 11.49
N PHE A 252 16.32 12.44 11.36
CA PHE A 252 17.21 13.10 10.39
C PHE A 252 18.36 12.26 9.80
N VAL A 253 18.26 11.77 8.55
CA VAL A 253 19.41 11.48 7.67
C VAL A 253 18.99 11.59 6.19
N THR A 254 19.81 12.26 5.38
CA THR A 254 19.73 12.32 3.90
C THR A 254 20.11 10.98 3.24
N ASP A 255 19.31 10.54 2.27
CA ASP A 255 19.43 9.30 1.49
C ASP A 255 20.67 9.25 0.58
N SER A 256 21.34 8.08 0.53
CA SER A 256 22.24 7.75 -0.57
C SER A 256 22.19 6.28 -1.05
N LEU A 257 21.19 5.45 -0.73
CA LEU A 257 21.24 4.01 -1.05
C LEU A 257 19.87 3.31 -1.22
N GLY A 258 19.26 3.45 -2.41
CA GLY A 258 18.63 2.37 -3.19
C GLY A 258 17.57 1.41 -2.59
N GLY A 259 17.15 1.56 -1.34
CA GLY A 259 15.97 0.90 -0.79
C GLY A 259 14.76 1.81 -0.93
N GLY A 260 13.57 1.27 -1.16
CA GLY A 260 12.37 2.05 -0.89
C GLY A 260 12.37 2.50 0.56
N SER A 261 11.66 3.57 0.87
CA SER A 261 11.72 4.22 2.18
C SER A 261 10.29 4.45 2.71
N LEU A 262 10.12 4.47 4.04
CA LEU A 262 8.87 4.81 4.76
C LEU A 262 9.00 6.14 5.48
N VAL A 263 7.97 6.71 6.10
CA VAL A 263 8.10 7.86 7.00
C VAL A 263 7.38 7.53 8.31
N VAL A 264 7.92 7.96 9.47
CA VAL A 264 7.24 7.95 10.79
C VAL A 264 7.64 9.19 11.56
N THR A 265 6.83 10.23 11.50
CA THR A 265 7.04 11.46 12.28
C THR A 265 6.63 11.25 13.74
N GLY A 266 7.50 11.63 14.69
CA GLY A 266 7.18 11.67 16.14
C GLY A 266 8.23 11.13 17.13
N LEU A 267 9.41 10.64 16.70
CA LEU A 267 10.36 9.93 17.57
C LEU A 267 11.82 10.37 17.40
N LEU A 268 12.52 10.53 18.53
CA LEU A 268 13.93 10.87 18.67
C LEU A 268 14.89 9.67 18.48
N THR A 269 14.44 8.53 17.95
CA THR A 269 15.27 7.31 17.88
C THR A 269 15.03 6.52 16.60
N LEU A 270 16.08 6.38 15.80
CA LEU A 270 16.15 5.59 14.58
C LEU A 270 16.10 4.08 14.93
N ILE A 271 15.13 3.32 14.43
CA ILE A 271 15.13 1.85 14.54
C ILE A 271 15.56 1.26 13.20
N THR A 272 16.76 0.67 13.17
CA THR A 272 17.25 -0.15 12.05
C THR A 272 16.60 -1.53 12.11
N ILE A 273 15.86 -1.92 11.07
CA ILE A 273 15.34 -3.28 10.91
C ILE A 273 16.26 -4.01 9.93
N ARG A 274 16.80 -5.16 10.37
CA ARG A 274 17.70 -6.03 9.59
C ARG A 274 16.94 -6.97 8.69
#